data_AF-A0A7C3NVC2-F1
#
_entry.id   AF-A0A7C3NVC2-F1
#
_cell.length_a   1.000
_cell.length_b   1.000
_cell.length_c   1.000
_cell.angle_alpha   90.00
_cell.angle_beta   90.00
_cell.angle_gamma   90.00
#
_symmetry.space_group_name_H-M   'P 1'
#
loop_
_entity.id
_entity.type
_entity.pdbx_description
1 polymer ?
#
loop_
_entity_poly.entity_id
_entity_poly.type
_entity_poly.pdbx_seq_one_letter_code
_entity_poly.pdbx_strand_id
1 'polypeptide(L)'
;MNAIKNTNRSITLNRREFLESCGKAAFALALPSFGKPQSANAQQPQPRRPVIAEDRFGRMFPSLPPFAEPSQQLRQALVEIGKPGGLMDAKDALDEGPVQLIVNLDLSKNNPNNPNHTAGVTFFGQFIDHDMTFDLASRLGQPVDPERSPNLRTPGFDLDAVYGGGPIADRELYQPSGRGRFQPGVKFKVENGGRFEDLPRSRDGAAVIADPRNDENLMIAGLHVAFLSFHNRLVDLLESRPKFIAASARRGNAPDVYREARRLMTWHYQWMIVHEFLP
;
A
#
# COMPACT_ATOMS: atom_id res chain seq x y z
N MET A 1 -24.22 15.81 -59.92
CA MET A 1 -24.30 15.03 -58.66
C MET A 1 -22.93 14.42 -58.41
N ASN A 2 -22.11 15.06 -57.56
CA ASN A 2 -20.75 14.62 -57.26
C ASN A 2 -20.76 13.70 -56.03
N ALA A 3 -20.33 12.46 -56.22
CA ALA A 3 -20.16 11.48 -55.14
C ALA A 3 -18.79 11.67 -54.46
N ILE A 4 -18.81 12.03 -53.18
CA ILE A 4 -17.63 12.12 -52.33
C ILE A 4 -17.29 10.71 -51.82
N LYS A 5 -16.10 10.20 -52.19
CA LYS A 5 -15.53 8.97 -51.64
C LYS A 5 -15.00 9.23 -50.23
N ASN A 6 -15.58 8.56 -49.24
CA ASN A 6 -15.10 8.56 -47.86
C ASN A 6 -13.92 7.56 -47.73
N THR A 7 -12.70 8.06 -47.55
CA THR A 7 -11.53 7.24 -47.21
C THR A 7 -11.25 7.33 -45.70
N ASN A 8 -11.78 6.38 -44.94
CA ASN A 8 -11.35 6.15 -43.56
C ASN A 8 -10.02 5.38 -43.57
N ARG A 9 -8.90 6.08 -43.42
CA ARG A 9 -7.61 5.46 -43.05
C ARG A 9 -7.56 5.34 -41.53
N SER A 10 -7.67 4.12 -41.03
CA SER A 10 -7.24 3.75 -39.68
C SER A 10 -5.73 3.97 -39.58
N ILE A 11 -5.30 4.89 -38.71
CA ILE A 11 -3.89 5.11 -38.40
C ILE A 11 -3.57 4.23 -37.20
N THR A 12 -3.04 3.04 -37.45
CA THR A 12 -2.43 2.18 -36.42
C THR A 12 -1.07 2.75 -36.04
N LEU A 13 -0.98 3.48 -34.93
CA LEU A 13 0.30 3.93 -34.39
C LEU A 13 1.00 2.77 -33.67
N ASN A 14 2.19 2.41 -34.15
CA ASN A 14 3.04 1.38 -33.54
C ASN A 14 3.78 1.94 -32.32
N ARG A 15 3.94 1.13 -31.26
CA ARG A 15 4.75 1.42 -30.05
C ARG A 15 6.13 2.01 -30.36
N ARG A 16 6.74 1.63 -31.49
CA ARG A 16 8.04 2.14 -31.95
C ARG A 16 7.97 3.59 -32.44
N GLU A 17 6.90 3.96 -33.15
CA GLU A 17 6.69 5.31 -33.68
C GLU A 17 6.34 6.31 -32.56
N PHE A 18 5.64 5.86 -31.52
CA PHE A 18 5.38 6.67 -30.32
C PHE A 18 6.69 7.08 -29.61
N LEU A 19 7.61 6.12 -29.42
CA LEU A 19 8.91 6.38 -28.79
C LEU A 19 9.80 7.30 -29.65
N GLU A 20 9.76 7.15 -30.97
CA GLU A 20 10.50 8.02 -31.89
C GLU A 20 9.93 9.44 -31.97
N SER A 21 8.62 9.61 -31.85
CA SER A 21 7.94 10.91 -31.86
C SER A 21 8.26 11.74 -30.61
N CYS A 22 8.33 11.11 -29.43
CA CYS A 22 8.71 11.81 -28.21
C CYS A 22 10.23 12.08 -28.14
N GLY A 23 11.06 11.20 -28.71
CA GLY A 23 12.52 11.33 -28.68
C GLY A 23 13.10 12.50 -29.50
N LYS A 24 12.39 12.97 -30.54
CA LYS A 24 12.91 13.99 -31.48
C LYS A 24 12.79 15.45 -30.98
N ALA A 25 12.10 15.70 -29.87
CA ALA A 25 11.96 17.06 -29.33
C ALA A 25 13.09 17.50 -28.37
N ALA A 26 14.06 16.62 -28.04
CA ALA A 26 15.02 16.86 -26.96
C ALA A 26 16.50 17.04 -27.37
N PHE A 27 16.84 17.12 -28.67
CA PHE A 27 18.24 17.29 -29.10
C PHE A 27 18.45 18.58 -29.91
N ALA A 28 18.56 19.70 -29.21
CA ALA A 28 19.28 20.88 -29.72
C ALA A 28 20.67 20.91 -29.08
N LEU A 29 21.68 20.57 -29.88
CA LEU A 29 23.10 20.51 -29.51
C LEU A 29 23.66 21.91 -29.23
N ALA A 30 24.22 22.12 -28.04
CA ALA A 30 25.11 23.24 -27.75
C ALA A 30 26.57 22.79 -27.90
N LEU A 31 27.29 23.39 -28.86
CA LEU A 31 28.73 23.19 -29.07
C LEU A 31 29.55 24.02 -28.05
N PRO A 32 30.66 23.49 -27.49
CA PRO A 32 31.50 24.25 -26.57
C PRO A 32 32.53 25.10 -27.32
N SER A 33 32.61 26.39 -26.98
CA SER A 33 33.73 27.26 -27.35
C SER A 33 34.91 27.03 -26.41
N PHE A 34 36.10 26.88 -26.99
CA PHE A 34 37.37 26.73 -26.28
C PHE A 34 37.86 28.07 -25.67
N GLY A 35 38.27 28.05 -24.38
CA GLY A 35 39.50 28.74 -23.93
C GLY A 35 39.45 29.65 -22.68
N LYS A 36 40.30 29.27 -21.70
CA LYS A 36 40.93 30.01 -20.57
C LYS A 36 40.18 30.16 -19.22
N PRO A 37 40.91 30.34 -18.10
CA PRO A 37 41.87 29.44 -17.48
C PRO A 37 41.42 29.00 -16.06
N GLN A 38 42.00 27.89 -15.56
CA GLN A 38 41.72 27.28 -14.26
C GLN A 38 41.89 28.26 -13.10
N SER A 39 40.78 28.54 -12.42
CA SER A 39 40.75 29.03 -11.05
C SER A 39 40.52 27.82 -10.14
N ALA A 40 41.21 27.75 -9.01
CA ALA A 40 41.11 26.66 -8.05
C ALA A 40 39.65 26.38 -7.69
N ASN A 41 39.13 25.20 -8.08
CA ASN A 41 37.81 24.76 -7.67
C ASN A 41 37.85 24.49 -6.16
N ALA A 42 37.23 25.36 -5.39
CA ALA A 42 36.64 24.95 -4.12
C ALA A 42 35.79 23.70 -4.42
N GLN A 43 35.98 22.61 -3.67
CA GLN A 43 35.09 21.46 -3.75
C GLN A 43 33.66 21.99 -3.62
N GLN A 44 32.89 21.87 -4.71
CA GLN A 44 31.45 22.13 -4.65
C GLN A 44 30.92 21.30 -3.49
N PRO A 45 30.20 21.91 -2.52
CA PRO A 45 29.55 21.13 -1.49
C PRO A 45 28.70 20.10 -2.22
N GLN A 46 28.99 18.81 -2.01
CA GLN A 46 28.12 17.77 -2.53
C GLN A 46 26.69 18.13 -2.10
N PRO A 47 25.71 18.13 -3.02
CA PRO A 47 24.34 18.41 -2.64
C PRO A 47 24.01 17.45 -1.52
N ARG A 48 23.75 17.99 -0.32
CA ARG A 48 23.35 17.19 0.83
C ARG A 48 22.17 16.36 0.34
N ARG A 49 22.30 15.03 0.39
CA ARG A 49 21.16 14.16 0.10
C ARG A 49 20.01 14.65 0.97
N PRO A 50 18.83 14.97 0.40
CA PRO A 50 17.70 15.37 1.21
C PRO A 50 17.43 14.24 2.21
N VAL A 51 17.52 14.55 3.49
CA VAL A 51 17.11 13.64 4.55
C VAL A 51 15.60 13.73 4.55
N ILE A 52 14.92 12.69 4.05
CA ILE A 52 13.47 12.57 4.15
C ILE A 52 13.18 12.36 5.63
N ALA A 53 12.42 13.29 6.22
CA ALA A 53 11.96 13.11 7.59
C ALA A 53 11.00 11.90 7.62
N GLU A 54 11.19 10.99 8.58
CA GLU A 54 10.44 9.73 8.67
C GLU A 54 8.92 9.95 8.83
N ASP A 55 8.50 11.14 9.25
CA ASP A 55 7.11 11.58 9.39
C ASP A 55 6.52 12.20 8.10
N ARG A 56 7.21 12.09 6.96
CA ARG A 56 6.77 12.68 5.68
C ARG A 56 7.00 11.74 4.50
N PHE A 57 6.17 11.92 3.47
CA PHE A 57 6.40 11.28 2.19
C PHE A 57 7.62 11.90 1.49
N GLY A 58 8.21 11.15 0.56
CA GLY A 58 9.37 11.62 -0.19
C GLY A 58 9.59 10.81 -1.46
N ARG A 59 10.54 11.26 -2.27
CA ARG A 59 10.93 10.58 -3.51
C ARG A 59 12.07 9.63 -3.24
N MET A 60 11.92 8.37 -3.67
CA MET A 60 13.02 7.39 -3.63
C MET A 60 14.23 7.85 -4.45
N PHE A 61 13.98 8.52 -5.58
CA PHE A 61 15.00 9.11 -6.45
C PHE A 61 14.75 10.61 -6.62
N PRO A 62 15.15 11.46 -5.66
CA PRO A 62 14.79 12.88 -5.64
C PRO A 62 15.36 13.68 -6.81
N SER A 63 16.45 13.20 -7.41
CA SER A 63 17.09 13.82 -8.57
C SER A 63 16.58 13.31 -9.91
N LEU A 64 15.68 12.32 -9.94
CA LEU A 64 15.13 11.79 -11.19
C LEU A 64 14.05 12.75 -11.73
N PRO A 65 14.24 13.35 -12.92
CA PRO A 65 13.22 14.22 -13.50
C PRO A 65 11.93 13.44 -13.81
N PRO A 66 10.77 14.12 -13.86
CA PRO A 66 9.53 13.48 -14.30
C PRO A 66 9.67 12.95 -15.74
N PHE A 67 8.90 11.92 -16.07
CA PHE A 67 8.87 11.37 -17.42
C PHE A 67 8.47 12.43 -18.47
N ALA A 68 7.53 13.31 -18.13
CA ALA A 68 7.09 14.42 -18.96
C ALA A 68 6.46 15.53 -18.10
N GLU A 69 6.52 16.77 -18.59
CA GLU A 69 5.82 17.90 -17.98
C GLU A 69 4.31 17.81 -18.19
N PRO A 70 3.48 18.17 -17.20
CA PRO A 70 2.03 18.24 -17.36
C PRO A 70 1.62 19.15 -18.52
N SER A 71 0.88 18.62 -19.48
CA SER A 71 0.38 19.36 -20.64
C SER A 71 -1.00 18.85 -21.08
N GLN A 72 -1.73 19.64 -21.85
CA GLN A 72 -3.01 19.22 -22.43
C GLN A 72 -2.83 18.03 -23.36
N GLN A 73 -1.73 18.00 -24.13
CA GLN A 73 -1.38 16.93 -25.04
C GLN A 73 -1.11 15.63 -24.28
N LEU A 74 -0.31 15.68 -23.19
CA LEU A 74 -0.08 14.52 -22.34
C LEU A 74 -1.38 14.00 -21.74
N ARG A 75 -2.25 14.92 -21.25
CA ARG A 75 -3.56 14.54 -20.72
C ARG A 75 -4.43 13.84 -21.76
N GLN A 76 -4.48 14.35 -22.98
CA GLN A 76 -5.21 13.72 -24.08
C GLN A 76 -4.64 12.34 -24.42
N ALA A 77 -3.32 12.19 -24.48
CA ALA A 77 -2.68 10.91 -24.72
C ALA A 77 -3.03 9.87 -23.64
N LEU A 78 -3.02 10.26 -22.36
CA LEU A 78 -3.43 9.37 -21.26
C LEU A 78 -4.91 8.96 -21.37
N VAL A 79 -5.80 9.87 -21.74
CA VAL A 79 -7.22 9.55 -22.00
C VAL A 79 -7.37 8.58 -23.17
N GLU A 80 -6.63 8.79 -24.26
CA GLU A 80 -6.66 7.92 -25.44
C GLU A 80 -6.15 6.50 -25.15
N ILE A 81 -5.19 6.36 -24.24
CA ILE A 81 -4.67 5.06 -23.81
C ILE A 81 -5.69 4.31 -22.95
N GLY A 82 -6.40 5.01 -22.06
CA GLY A 82 -7.31 4.41 -21.07
C GLY A 82 -8.79 4.33 -21.48
N LYS A 83 -9.20 4.92 -22.61
CA LYS A 83 -10.59 4.84 -23.08
C LYS A 83 -10.98 3.41 -23.48
N PRO A 84 -12.29 3.07 -23.49
CA PRO A 84 -12.76 1.81 -24.08
C PRO A 84 -12.26 1.63 -25.51
N GLY A 85 -11.73 0.44 -25.81
CA GLY A 85 -11.04 0.08 -27.05
C GLY A 85 -9.62 0.63 -27.19
N GLY A 86 -9.13 1.39 -26.20
CA GLY A 86 -7.79 1.94 -26.13
C GLY A 86 -6.71 0.89 -25.87
N LEU A 87 -5.47 1.34 -25.71
CA LEU A 87 -4.32 0.45 -25.57
C LEU A 87 -4.34 -0.36 -24.25
N MET A 88 -4.90 0.20 -23.18
CA MET A 88 -5.04 -0.49 -21.89
C MET A 88 -6.32 -1.32 -21.77
N ASP A 89 -7.20 -1.32 -22.78
CA ASP A 89 -8.40 -2.14 -22.76
C ASP A 89 -8.06 -3.59 -23.13
N ALA A 90 -8.29 -4.51 -22.19
CA ALA A 90 -8.14 -5.95 -22.41
C ALA A 90 -9.16 -6.50 -23.43
N LYS A 91 -10.27 -5.79 -23.67
CA LYS A 91 -11.36 -6.22 -24.55
C LYS A 91 -11.97 -7.55 -24.06
N ASP A 92 -12.09 -7.69 -22.75
CA ASP A 92 -12.76 -8.82 -22.13
C ASP A 92 -14.26 -8.81 -22.50
N ALA A 93 -14.88 -9.99 -22.58
CA ALA A 93 -16.30 -10.14 -22.91
C ALA A 93 -17.20 -9.76 -21.72
N LEU A 94 -17.34 -8.46 -21.46
CA LEU A 94 -18.03 -7.93 -20.27
C LEU A 94 -19.50 -8.36 -20.15
N ASP A 95 -20.12 -8.74 -21.26
CA ASP A 95 -21.48 -9.26 -21.36
C ASP A 95 -21.66 -10.68 -20.79
N GLU A 96 -20.59 -11.47 -20.68
CA GLU A 96 -20.61 -12.79 -20.00
C GLU A 96 -20.80 -12.67 -18.48
N GLY A 97 -20.58 -11.46 -17.94
CA GLY A 97 -20.79 -11.15 -16.54
C GLY A 97 -19.59 -11.51 -15.63
N PRO A 98 -19.53 -10.92 -14.43
CA PRO A 98 -18.34 -10.93 -13.59
C PRO A 98 -17.92 -12.32 -13.12
N VAL A 99 -18.89 -13.23 -12.87
CA VAL A 99 -18.57 -14.59 -12.43
C VAL A 99 -17.85 -15.37 -13.52
N GLN A 100 -18.34 -15.32 -14.77
CA GLN A 100 -17.72 -16.04 -15.89
C GLN A 100 -16.32 -15.49 -16.18
N LEU A 101 -16.16 -14.18 -16.14
CA LEU A 101 -14.85 -13.52 -16.30
C LEU A 101 -13.82 -13.90 -15.22
N ILE A 102 -14.26 -14.44 -14.08
CA ILE A 102 -13.37 -14.94 -13.02
C ILE A 102 -13.08 -16.44 -13.19
N VAL A 103 -14.11 -17.25 -13.47
CA VAL A 103 -13.99 -18.71 -13.44
C VAL A 103 -13.58 -19.35 -14.78
N ASN A 104 -13.77 -18.64 -15.89
CA ASN A 104 -13.44 -19.11 -17.24
C ASN A 104 -12.28 -18.33 -17.84
N LEU A 105 -11.07 -18.88 -17.73
CA LEU A 105 -9.84 -18.23 -18.20
C LEU A 105 -9.78 -18.02 -19.72
N ASP A 106 -10.58 -18.74 -20.50
CA ASP A 106 -10.68 -18.50 -21.96
C ASP A 106 -11.27 -17.12 -22.28
N LEU A 107 -11.96 -16.49 -21.33
CA LEU A 107 -12.51 -15.14 -21.45
C LEU A 107 -11.51 -14.03 -21.09
N SER A 108 -10.35 -14.37 -20.50
CA SER A 108 -9.34 -13.41 -20.01
C SER A 108 -8.03 -13.48 -20.80
N LYS A 109 -8.09 -13.82 -22.09
CA LYS A 109 -6.89 -14.04 -22.93
C LYS A 109 -5.93 -12.85 -23.01
N ASN A 110 -6.48 -11.64 -22.97
CA ASN A 110 -5.71 -10.39 -23.01
C ASN A 110 -5.46 -9.79 -21.62
N ASN A 111 -6.03 -10.41 -20.57
CA ASN A 111 -5.86 -10.06 -19.17
C ASN A 111 -5.59 -11.32 -18.33
N PRO A 112 -4.49 -12.05 -18.64
CA PRO A 112 -4.23 -13.32 -17.99
C PRO A 112 -3.89 -13.13 -16.51
N ASN A 113 -4.32 -14.09 -15.69
CA ASN A 113 -3.94 -14.13 -14.28
C ASN A 113 -2.42 -14.22 -14.11
N ASN A 114 -1.93 -13.64 -13.01
CA ASN A 114 -0.56 -13.87 -12.57
C ASN A 114 -0.45 -15.30 -12.00
N PRO A 115 0.45 -16.16 -12.52
CA PRO A 115 0.59 -17.53 -12.02
C PRO A 115 1.19 -17.62 -10.61
N ASN A 116 1.88 -16.57 -10.16
CA ASN A 116 2.57 -16.55 -8.87
C ASN A 116 1.75 -15.83 -7.79
N HIS A 117 0.84 -14.93 -8.17
CA HIS A 117 0.02 -14.17 -7.22
C HIS A 117 -1.46 -14.47 -7.39
N THR A 118 -2.05 -15.03 -6.32
CA THR A 118 -3.50 -15.16 -6.22
C THR A 118 -4.14 -13.79 -5.98
N ALA A 119 -5.46 -13.67 -6.24
CA ALA A 119 -6.21 -12.44 -5.97
C ALA A 119 -6.11 -11.96 -4.50
N GLY A 120 -5.85 -12.86 -3.55
CA GLY A 120 -5.64 -12.53 -2.14
C GLY A 120 -4.44 -11.60 -1.90
N VAL A 121 -3.41 -11.69 -2.75
CA VAL A 121 -2.18 -10.88 -2.65
C VAL A 121 -2.49 -9.39 -2.82
N THR A 122 -3.51 -9.02 -3.61
CA THR A 122 -3.95 -7.63 -3.76
C THR A 122 -4.41 -7.05 -2.42
N PHE A 123 -5.19 -7.80 -1.66
CA PHE A 123 -5.69 -7.37 -0.36
C PHE A 123 -4.58 -7.36 0.69
N PHE A 124 -3.65 -8.31 0.64
CA PHE A 124 -2.47 -8.27 1.51
C PHE A 124 -1.58 -7.05 1.23
N GLY A 125 -1.41 -6.68 -0.05
CA GLY A 125 -0.70 -5.47 -0.44
C GLY A 125 -1.37 -4.19 0.07
N GLN A 126 -2.70 -4.12 0.03
CA GLN A 126 -3.45 -2.99 0.60
C GLN A 126 -3.28 -2.93 2.14
N PHE A 127 -3.31 -4.08 2.82
CA PHE A 127 -3.06 -4.15 4.26
C PHE A 127 -1.63 -3.68 4.63
N ILE A 128 -0.62 -4.03 3.81
CA ILE A 128 0.76 -3.56 3.98
C ILE A 128 0.86 -2.04 3.78
N ASP A 129 0.21 -1.49 2.75
CA ASP A 129 0.16 -0.05 2.53
C ASP A 129 -0.46 0.68 3.73
N HIS A 130 -1.58 0.15 4.26
CA HIS A 130 -2.23 0.69 5.44
C HIS A 130 -1.34 0.66 6.69
N ASP A 131 -0.38 -0.25 6.78
CA ASP A 131 0.55 -0.33 7.92
C ASP A 131 1.66 0.73 7.86
N MET A 132 2.06 1.14 6.66
CA MET A 132 3.25 1.99 6.50
C MET A 132 2.95 3.44 6.07
N THR A 133 1.75 3.71 5.55
CA THR A 133 1.37 5.03 5.03
C THR A 133 0.03 5.50 5.58
N PHE A 134 -0.10 6.79 5.92
CA PHE A 134 -1.39 7.44 6.12
C PHE A 134 -1.32 8.97 5.93
N ASP A 135 -2.07 9.50 4.97
CA ASP A 135 -2.16 10.94 4.70
C ASP A 135 -3.61 11.44 4.80
N LEU A 136 -3.86 12.39 5.71
CA LEU A 136 -5.14 13.08 5.86
C LEU A 136 -5.10 14.55 5.43
N ALA A 137 -3.93 15.06 5.03
CA ALA A 137 -3.72 16.47 4.72
C ALA A 137 -3.83 16.76 3.21
N SER A 138 -3.47 15.80 2.36
CA SER A 138 -3.52 15.98 0.90
C SER A 138 -4.93 16.02 0.34
N ARG A 139 -5.11 16.80 -0.73
CA ARG A 139 -6.39 16.94 -1.44
C ARG A 139 -6.32 16.28 -2.80
N LEU A 140 -7.30 15.43 -3.12
CA LEU A 140 -7.41 14.81 -4.43
C LEU A 140 -7.47 15.86 -5.56
N GLY A 141 -6.71 15.62 -6.62
CA GLY A 141 -6.65 16.48 -7.81
C GLY A 141 -5.84 17.77 -7.64
N GLN A 142 -5.24 18.01 -6.46
CA GLN A 142 -4.35 19.14 -6.23
C GLN A 142 -2.89 18.64 -6.15
N PRO A 143 -1.97 19.16 -6.98
CA PRO A 143 -0.56 18.84 -6.85
C PRO A 143 -0.03 19.27 -5.48
N VAL A 144 0.52 18.32 -4.72
CA VAL A 144 1.20 18.56 -3.45
C VAL A 144 2.63 18.09 -3.58
N ASP A 145 3.55 18.86 -3.02
CA ASP A 145 4.94 18.42 -2.88
C ASP A 145 5.00 17.25 -1.88
N PRO A 146 5.45 16.04 -2.30
CA PRO A 146 5.49 14.88 -1.42
C PRO A 146 6.23 15.16 -0.11
N GLU A 147 7.31 15.94 -0.14
CA GLU A 147 8.13 16.29 1.02
C GLU A 147 7.40 17.18 2.04
N ARG A 148 6.22 17.68 1.70
CA ARG A 148 5.34 18.46 2.59
C ARG A 148 4.16 17.65 3.12
N SER A 149 3.93 16.46 2.57
CA SER A 149 2.81 15.60 2.94
C SER A 149 3.19 14.78 4.17
N PRO A 150 2.45 14.89 5.29
CA PRO A 150 2.74 14.14 6.50
C PRO A 150 2.36 12.67 6.33
N ASN A 151 3.18 11.77 6.89
CA ASN A 151 2.79 10.40 7.16
C ASN A 151 2.37 10.30 8.64
N LEU A 152 1.09 10.03 8.87
CA LEU A 152 0.51 9.90 10.21
C LEU A 152 0.70 8.50 10.81
N ARG A 153 1.49 7.64 10.15
CA ARG A 153 1.92 6.32 10.62
C ARG A 153 3.42 6.22 10.78
N THR A 154 3.85 5.16 11.45
CA THR A 154 5.26 4.76 11.41
C THR A 154 5.61 4.19 10.03
N PRO A 155 6.68 4.65 9.35
CA PRO A 155 7.07 4.14 8.04
C PRO A 155 7.80 2.78 8.15
N GLY A 156 7.22 1.83 8.87
CA GLY A 156 7.80 0.51 9.12
C GLY A 156 6.72 -0.58 9.24
N PHE A 157 7.11 -1.82 9.01
CA PHE A 157 6.22 -2.99 9.09
C PHE A 157 6.07 -3.47 10.54
N ASP A 158 5.45 -2.66 11.40
CA ASP A 158 5.38 -2.88 12.84
C ASP A 158 3.96 -3.14 13.38
N LEU A 159 2.97 -3.22 12.47
CA LEU A 159 1.56 -3.45 12.75
C LEU A 159 0.91 -2.35 13.59
N ASP A 160 1.36 -1.09 13.49
CA ASP A 160 0.68 0.04 14.15
C ASP A 160 -0.80 0.18 13.71
N ALA A 161 -1.13 -0.26 12.49
CA ALA A 161 -2.50 -0.31 11.95
C ALA A 161 -3.39 -1.34 12.64
N VAL A 162 -2.80 -2.28 13.38
CA VAL A 162 -3.49 -3.31 14.18
C VAL A 162 -3.41 -2.99 15.66
N TYR A 163 -2.22 -2.65 16.16
CA TYR A 163 -1.96 -2.47 17.59
C TYR A 163 -2.37 -1.10 18.12
N GLY A 164 -2.47 -0.07 17.26
CA GLY A 164 -2.64 1.32 17.67
C GLY A 164 -1.57 1.73 18.68
N GLY A 165 -1.96 2.57 19.64
CA GLY A 165 -1.19 2.92 20.83
C GLY A 165 -1.03 1.79 21.86
N GLY A 166 -1.56 0.59 21.59
CA GLY A 166 -1.48 -0.58 22.48
C GLY A 166 -2.51 -0.56 23.62
N PRO A 167 -2.49 -1.60 24.48
CA PRO A 167 -3.56 -1.85 25.46
C PRO A 167 -3.67 -0.82 26.59
N ILE A 168 -2.72 0.11 26.70
CA ILE A 168 -2.78 1.21 27.69
C ILE A 168 -3.43 2.45 27.10
N ALA A 169 -3.04 2.84 25.88
CA ALA A 169 -3.52 4.04 25.19
C ALA A 169 -4.88 3.80 24.53
N ASP A 170 -5.01 2.70 23.78
CA ASP A 170 -6.18 2.39 22.95
C ASP A 170 -6.91 1.17 23.53
N ARG A 171 -7.34 1.30 24.79
CA ARG A 171 -7.94 0.21 25.59
C ARG A 171 -9.21 -0.36 24.96
N GLU A 172 -9.90 0.43 24.16
CA GLU A 172 -11.11 0.07 23.44
C GLU A 172 -10.89 -1.08 22.45
N LEU A 173 -9.65 -1.28 21.97
CA LEU A 173 -9.30 -2.37 21.05
C LEU A 173 -9.15 -3.72 21.77
N TYR A 174 -8.92 -3.71 23.09
CA TYR A 174 -8.52 -4.89 23.85
C TYR A 174 -9.59 -5.33 24.85
N GLN A 175 -9.64 -6.64 25.09
CA GLN A 175 -10.48 -7.24 26.11
C GLN A 175 -10.04 -6.75 27.50
N PRO A 176 -10.95 -6.55 28.46
CA PRO A 176 -10.58 -6.26 29.83
C PRO A 176 -9.86 -7.47 30.46
N SER A 177 -8.84 -7.24 31.29
CA SER A 177 -8.08 -8.33 31.93
C SER A 177 -8.86 -9.13 32.98
N GLY A 178 -10.01 -8.61 33.44
CA GLY A 178 -10.72 -9.13 34.61
C GLY A 178 -10.00 -8.93 35.96
N ARG A 179 -8.76 -8.41 35.96
CA ARG A 179 -7.90 -8.25 37.15
C ARG A 179 -7.89 -6.82 37.71
N GLY A 180 -8.96 -6.07 37.46
CA GLY A 180 -9.17 -4.70 37.94
C GLY A 180 -8.81 -3.61 36.92
N ARG A 181 -9.27 -2.37 37.18
CA ARG A 181 -9.22 -1.21 36.25
C ARG A 181 -7.81 -0.80 35.79
N PHE A 182 -6.79 -1.19 36.55
CA PHE A 182 -5.39 -0.80 36.33
C PHE A 182 -4.56 -1.83 35.55
N GLN A 183 -5.09 -3.04 35.31
CA GLN A 183 -4.45 -4.03 34.44
C GLN A 183 -5.23 -4.09 33.11
N PRO A 184 -4.70 -3.55 32.01
CA PRO A 184 -5.36 -3.72 30.72
C PRO A 184 -5.26 -5.19 30.30
N GLY A 185 -6.28 -5.70 29.60
CA GLY A 185 -6.11 -7.00 28.95
C GLY A 185 -5.31 -6.85 27.67
N VAL A 186 -4.66 -7.92 27.28
CA VAL A 186 -3.67 -7.93 26.19
C VAL A 186 -4.17 -8.66 24.95
N LYS A 187 -5.37 -9.25 25.02
CA LYS A 187 -6.07 -9.84 23.88
C LYS A 187 -6.93 -8.79 23.19
N PHE A 188 -6.99 -8.82 21.87
CA PHE A 188 -7.92 -8.01 21.09
C PHE A 188 -9.36 -8.47 21.28
N LYS A 189 -10.29 -7.53 21.19
CA LYS A 189 -11.70 -7.85 20.98
C LYS A 189 -11.87 -8.40 19.56
N VAL A 190 -12.71 -9.40 19.44
CA VAL A 190 -13.15 -9.97 18.16
C VAL A 190 -14.63 -10.24 18.33
N GLU A 191 -15.45 -9.86 17.36
CA GLU A 191 -16.87 -10.19 17.37
C GLU A 191 -17.09 -11.61 16.87
N ASN A 192 -18.06 -12.29 17.49
CA ASN A 192 -18.41 -13.66 17.20
C ASN A 192 -19.94 -13.85 17.23
N GLY A 193 -20.41 -14.98 16.69
CA GLY A 193 -21.85 -15.30 16.61
C GLY A 193 -22.47 -15.09 15.22
N GLY A 194 -21.72 -14.52 14.27
CA GLY A 194 -22.01 -14.59 12.84
C GLY A 194 -21.57 -15.91 12.21
N ARG A 195 -21.65 -16.02 10.88
CA ARG A 195 -21.12 -17.17 10.13
C ARG A 195 -19.59 -17.29 10.26
N PHE A 196 -18.91 -16.15 10.39
CA PHE A 196 -17.48 -16.02 10.57
C PHE A 196 -17.21 -14.98 11.67
N GLU A 197 -15.99 -14.97 12.21
CA GLU A 197 -15.50 -13.89 13.08
C GLU A 197 -15.51 -12.55 12.34
N ASP A 198 -15.86 -11.47 13.05
CA ASP A 198 -15.89 -10.11 12.51
C ASP A 198 -15.10 -9.15 13.42
N LEU A 199 -14.83 -7.97 12.89
CA LEU A 199 -14.27 -6.86 13.65
C LEU A 199 -15.26 -6.42 14.73
N PRO A 200 -14.78 -5.95 15.90
CA PRO A 200 -15.66 -5.27 16.85
C PRO A 200 -16.32 -4.06 16.18
N ARG A 201 -17.63 -3.89 16.32
CA ARG A 201 -18.39 -2.80 15.73
C ARG A 201 -19.06 -1.93 16.79
N SER A 202 -19.11 -0.64 16.55
CA SER A 202 -19.97 0.27 17.29
C SER A 202 -21.44 0.10 16.88
N ARG A 203 -22.35 0.78 17.58
CA ARG A 203 -23.80 0.64 17.36
C ARG A 203 -24.27 1.05 15.96
N ASP A 204 -23.52 1.91 15.30
CA ASP A 204 -23.71 2.37 13.92
C ASP A 204 -23.03 1.46 12.88
N GLY A 205 -22.39 0.38 13.31
CA GLY A 205 -21.76 -0.62 12.43
C GLY A 205 -20.32 -0.31 12.03
N ALA A 206 -19.74 0.81 12.47
CA ALA A 206 -18.34 1.13 12.19
C ALA A 206 -17.39 0.22 12.98
N ALA A 207 -16.34 -0.27 12.33
CA ALA A 207 -15.32 -1.06 13.01
C ALA A 207 -14.56 -0.24 14.08
N VAL A 208 -14.34 -0.85 15.24
CA VAL A 208 -13.54 -0.33 16.35
C VAL A 208 -12.15 -0.95 16.24
N ILE A 209 -11.33 -0.36 15.38
CA ILE A 209 -9.97 -0.79 15.01
C ILE A 209 -9.02 0.41 14.95
N ALA A 210 -7.71 0.17 14.96
CA ALA A 210 -6.71 1.23 14.94
C ALA A 210 -6.61 1.95 13.58
N ASP A 211 -6.72 1.24 12.46
CA ASP A 211 -6.86 1.83 11.13
C ASP A 211 -8.26 1.63 10.57
N PRO A 212 -9.09 2.67 10.41
CA PRO A 212 -10.43 2.52 9.84
C PRO A 212 -10.42 2.04 8.37
N ARG A 213 -9.31 2.23 7.63
CA ARG A 213 -9.18 1.73 6.26
C ARG A 213 -9.19 0.19 6.19
N ASN A 214 -8.90 -0.48 7.30
CA ASN A 214 -8.98 -1.92 7.39
C ASN A 214 -10.42 -2.49 7.49
N ASP A 215 -11.45 -1.65 7.34
CA ASP A 215 -12.87 -2.05 7.17
C ASP A 215 -13.44 -1.61 5.80
N GLU A 216 -12.60 -1.19 4.84
CA GLU A 216 -13.06 -0.73 3.51
C GLU A 216 -13.76 -1.80 2.67
N ASN A 217 -13.35 -3.06 2.83
CA ASN A 217 -13.97 -4.20 2.15
C ASN A 217 -13.86 -5.47 2.99
N LEU A 218 -14.72 -6.44 2.70
CA LEU A 218 -14.83 -7.70 3.43
C LEU A 218 -13.51 -8.48 3.53
N MET A 219 -12.69 -8.43 2.47
CA MET A 219 -11.43 -9.19 2.43
C MET A 219 -10.39 -8.60 3.37
N ILE A 220 -10.28 -7.26 3.42
CA ILE A 220 -9.37 -6.58 4.36
C ILE A 220 -9.88 -6.72 5.80
N ALA A 221 -11.18 -6.56 6.02
CA ALA A 221 -11.77 -6.76 7.35
C ALA A 221 -11.49 -8.18 7.87
N GLY A 222 -11.73 -9.20 7.04
CA GLY A 222 -11.43 -10.60 7.39
C GLY A 222 -9.95 -10.86 7.64
N LEU A 223 -9.06 -10.27 6.84
CA LEU A 223 -7.62 -10.35 7.05
C LEU A 223 -7.22 -9.70 8.38
N HIS A 224 -7.78 -8.53 8.70
CA HIS A 224 -7.53 -7.85 9.97
C HIS A 224 -8.01 -8.71 11.16
N VAL A 225 -9.21 -9.31 11.10
CA VAL A 225 -9.71 -10.26 12.11
C VAL A 225 -8.78 -11.46 12.29
N ALA A 226 -8.22 -11.99 11.20
CA ALA A 226 -7.26 -13.09 11.26
C ALA A 226 -6.00 -12.68 12.05
N PHE A 227 -5.52 -11.45 11.86
CA PHE A 227 -4.41 -10.88 12.63
C PHE A 227 -4.78 -10.75 14.13
N LEU A 228 -5.95 -10.17 14.45
CA LEU A 228 -6.43 -10.08 15.85
C LEU A 228 -6.50 -11.46 16.52
N SER A 229 -7.05 -12.44 15.81
CA SER A 229 -7.20 -13.82 16.28
C SER A 229 -5.86 -14.52 16.46
N PHE A 230 -4.90 -14.29 15.56
CA PHE A 230 -3.55 -14.82 15.67
C PHE A 230 -2.83 -14.26 16.89
N HIS A 231 -2.91 -12.95 17.14
CA HIS A 231 -2.35 -12.35 18.35
C HIS A 231 -2.96 -12.98 19.62
N ASN A 232 -4.28 -13.12 19.66
CA ASN A 232 -4.98 -13.74 20.80
C ASN A 232 -4.49 -15.16 21.06
N ARG A 233 -4.24 -15.93 19.99
CA ARG A 233 -3.70 -17.29 20.08
C ARG A 233 -2.24 -17.32 20.55
N LEU A 234 -1.43 -16.34 20.16
CA LEU A 234 -0.06 -16.17 20.65
C LEU A 234 -0.05 -15.83 22.15
N VAL A 235 -0.95 -14.96 22.61
CA VAL A 235 -1.15 -14.69 24.04
C VAL A 235 -1.48 -15.98 24.78
N ASP A 236 -2.47 -16.75 24.31
CA ASP A 236 -2.84 -18.05 24.92
C ASP A 236 -1.64 -19.01 25.01
N LEU A 237 -0.86 -19.10 23.92
CA LEU A 237 0.32 -19.96 23.86
C LEU A 237 1.41 -19.54 24.85
N LEU A 238 1.63 -18.24 25.05
CA LEU A 238 2.64 -17.72 25.97
C LEU A 238 2.19 -17.91 27.42
N GLU A 239 0.91 -17.67 27.71
CA GLU A 239 0.31 -17.89 29.02
C GLU A 239 0.27 -19.37 29.41
N SER A 240 0.30 -20.29 28.43
CA SER A 240 0.36 -21.73 28.70
C SER A 240 1.79 -22.28 28.90
N ARG A 241 2.86 -21.47 28.76
CA ARG A 241 4.26 -21.93 28.79
C ARG A 241 4.92 -21.66 30.16
N PRO A 242 5.17 -22.69 31.00
CA PRO A 242 5.68 -22.49 32.37
C PRO A 242 7.01 -21.74 32.46
N LYS A 243 7.93 -21.95 31.50
CA LYS A 243 9.22 -21.24 31.44
C LYS A 243 9.04 -19.75 31.17
N PHE A 244 8.08 -19.39 30.32
CA PHE A 244 7.78 -17.99 30.02
C PHE A 244 7.13 -17.31 31.24
N ILE A 245 6.15 -17.98 31.86
CA ILE A 245 5.50 -17.53 33.10
C ILE A 245 6.54 -17.28 34.20
N ALA A 246 7.47 -18.22 34.43
CA ALA A 246 8.50 -18.07 35.46
C ALA A 246 9.46 -16.91 35.19
N ALA A 247 9.81 -16.66 33.93
CA ALA A 247 10.66 -15.54 33.52
C ALA A 247 9.93 -14.19 33.57
N SER A 248 8.62 -14.19 33.34
CA SER A 248 7.77 -13.00 33.29
C SER A 248 7.23 -12.58 34.66
N ALA A 249 7.02 -13.54 35.58
CA ALA A 249 6.59 -13.27 36.95
C ALA A 249 7.62 -12.41 37.72
N ARG A 250 8.88 -12.45 37.30
CA ARG A 250 9.96 -11.59 37.84
C ARG A 250 9.89 -10.14 37.35
N ARG A 251 9.04 -9.83 36.35
CA ARG A 251 9.01 -8.54 35.62
C ARG A 251 7.61 -7.92 35.46
N GLY A 252 6.55 -8.54 36.00
CA GLY A 252 5.20 -7.95 36.03
C GLY A 252 4.18 -8.54 35.04
N ASN A 253 4.40 -9.75 34.51
CA ASN A 253 3.46 -10.60 33.75
C ASN A 253 2.81 -10.01 32.48
N ALA A 254 1.85 -9.08 32.60
CA ALA A 254 1.05 -8.63 31.45
C ALA A 254 1.84 -7.83 30.39
N PRO A 255 2.75 -6.89 30.75
CA PRO A 255 3.56 -6.16 29.77
C PRO A 255 4.52 -7.04 28.97
N ASP A 256 4.90 -8.21 29.51
CA ASP A 256 5.82 -9.14 28.85
C ASP A 256 5.08 -10.04 27.86
N VAL A 257 3.91 -10.59 28.23
CA VAL A 257 3.09 -11.42 27.34
C VAL A 257 2.70 -10.62 26.09
N TYR A 258 2.19 -9.39 26.27
CA TYR A 258 1.81 -8.54 25.16
C TYR A 258 2.99 -8.25 24.21
N ARG A 259 4.12 -7.81 24.78
CA ARG A 259 5.31 -7.46 24.00
C ARG A 259 5.84 -8.64 23.20
N GLU A 260 5.86 -9.83 23.80
CA GLU A 260 6.33 -11.04 23.13
C GLU A 260 5.34 -11.53 22.06
N ALA A 261 4.03 -11.49 22.34
CA ALA A 261 3.01 -11.82 21.36
C ALA A 261 3.06 -10.87 20.16
N ARG A 262 3.19 -9.55 20.40
CA ARG A 262 3.39 -8.54 19.35
C ARG A 262 4.67 -8.82 18.55
N ARG A 263 5.79 -9.09 19.23
CA ARG A 263 7.07 -9.40 18.55
C ARG A 263 6.95 -10.60 17.61
N LEU A 264 6.37 -11.71 18.10
CA LEU A 264 6.16 -12.90 17.28
C LEU A 264 5.24 -12.63 16.09
N MET A 265 4.15 -11.91 16.32
CA MET A 265 3.22 -11.52 15.27
C MET A 265 3.89 -10.66 14.19
N THR A 266 4.59 -9.61 14.59
CA THR A 266 5.33 -8.72 13.69
C THR A 266 6.37 -9.49 12.87
N TRP A 267 7.06 -10.46 13.47
CA TRP A 267 8.02 -11.31 12.74
C TRP A 267 7.36 -12.21 11.69
N HIS A 268 6.19 -12.81 11.99
CA HIS A 268 5.47 -13.60 11.00
C HIS A 268 4.95 -12.72 9.86
N TYR A 269 4.46 -11.51 10.18
CA TYR A 269 4.04 -10.53 9.18
C TYR A 269 5.19 -10.12 8.26
N GLN A 270 6.34 -9.75 8.81
CA GLN A 270 7.55 -9.42 8.05
C GLN A 270 8.05 -10.59 7.21
N TRP A 271 7.97 -11.82 7.75
CA TRP A 271 8.30 -13.02 7.00
C TRP A 271 7.38 -13.20 5.79
N MET A 272 6.06 -13.04 5.95
CA MET A 272 5.11 -13.10 4.82
C MET A 272 5.42 -12.03 3.77
N ILE A 273 5.79 -10.81 4.17
CA ILE A 273 6.18 -9.76 3.21
C ILE A 273 7.37 -10.23 2.37
N VAL A 274 8.44 -10.70 3.03
CA VAL A 274 9.68 -11.07 2.34
C VAL A 274 9.55 -12.33 1.49
N HIS A 275 8.75 -13.29 1.93
CA HIS A 275 8.71 -14.63 1.34
C HIS A 275 7.47 -14.93 0.49
N GLU A 276 6.40 -14.14 0.61
CA GLU A 276 5.15 -14.37 -0.13
C GLU A 276 4.70 -13.15 -0.96
N PHE A 277 5.06 -11.92 -0.56
CA PHE A 277 4.60 -10.70 -1.26
C PHE A 277 5.62 -10.11 -2.23
N LEU A 278 6.89 -10.05 -1.83
CA LEU A 278 7.97 -9.46 -2.63
C LEU A 278 8.62 -10.34 -3.71
N PRO A 279 8.73 -11.69 -3.58
CA PRO A 279 9.41 -12.55 -4.56
C PRO A 279 8.75 -12.58 -5.95
#